data_AF-A0A1Q6R524-F1
#
_entry.id   AF-A0A1Q6R524-F1
#
_cell.length_a   1.000
_cell.length_b   1.000
_cell.length_c   1.000
_cell.angle_alpha   90.00
_cell.angle_beta   90.00
_cell.angle_gamma   90.00
#
_symmetry.space_group_name_H-M   'P 1'
#
loop_
_entity.id
_entity.type
_entity.pdbx_description
1 polymer ?
#
loop_
_entity_poly.entity_id
_entity_poly.type
_entity_poly.pdbx_seq_one_letter_code
_entity_poly.pdbx_strand_id
1 'polypeptide(L)'
;MKEPFGGLILNVAFRMLVPFTITYGIYVLCLGEFSPGGGFQAGALLSVGVLLARLILGFDTKFNVLGKTSVVLAGVGTFLYAFTGWLTLFGGADFFLNYNYMPIHMEPQHEMHAMGIFLIEIGVAICVMMTIINLLDAIVKRGDEDGSAQ
;
A
#
# COMPACT_ATOMS: atom_id res chain seq x y z
N MET A 1 -19.96 -5.95 -5.65
CA MET A 1 -20.70 -4.97 -6.44
C MET A 1 -20.76 -5.43 -7.89
N LYS A 2 -21.89 -6.04 -8.25
CA LYS A 2 -22.21 -6.48 -9.62
C LYS A 2 -22.72 -5.33 -10.50
N GLU A 3 -23.12 -4.20 -9.90
CA GLU A 3 -23.52 -2.98 -10.60
C GLU A 3 -22.65 -1.79 -10.18
N PRO A 4 -22.38 -0.83 -11.10
CA PRO A 4 -21.63 0.38 -10.80
C PRO A 4 -22.35 1.22 -9.73
N PHE A 5 -21.59 1.65 -8.72
CA PHE A 5 -22.14 2.42 -7.60
C PHE A 5 -22.39 3.88 -8.03
N GLY A 6 -23.65 4.31 -7.98
CA GLY A 6 -24.05 5.72 -8.08
C GLY A 6 -24.36 6.25 -9.48
N GLY A 7 -24.86 7.50 -9.52
CA GLY A 7 -25.28 8.18 -10.74
C GLY A 7 -24.13 8.74 -11.58
N LEU A 8 -24.47 9.35 -12.72
CA LEU A 8 -23.50 9.95 -13.66
C LEU A 8 -22.49 10.89 -12.99
N ILE A 9 -22.95 11.71 -12.04
CA ILE A 9 -22.11 12.67 -11.31
C ILE A 9 -21.03 11.95 -10.50
N LEU A 10 -21.38 10.87 -9.80
CA LEU A 10 -20.43 10.11 -8.97
C LEU A 10 -19.38 9.41 -9.83
N ASN A 11 -19.82 8.83 -10.95
CA ASN A 11 -18.91 8.22 -11.92
C ASN A 11 -17.87 9.22 -12.44
N VAL A 12 -18.29 10.44 -12.79
CA VAL A 12 -17.39 11.51 -13.25
C VAL A 12 -16.45 11.96 -12.13
N ALA A 13 -16.98 12.18 -10.91
CA ALA A 13 -16.19 12.61 -9.77
C ALA A 13 -15.10 11.59 -9.40
N PHE A 14 -15.45 10.31 -9.27
CA PHE A 14 -14.48 9.26 -8.90
C PHE A 14 -13.43 9.02 -9.99
N ARG A 15 -13.82 9.14 -11.27
CA ARG A 15 -12.86 9.01 -12.38
C ARG A 15 -11.80 10.11 -12.36
N MET A 16 -12.11 11.28 -11.80
CA MET A 16 -11.13 12.31 -11.52
C MET A 16 -10.37 12.04 -10.21
N LEU A 17 -11.06 11.66 -9.12
CA LEU A 17 -10.42 11.48 -7.81
C LEU A 17 -9.41 10.33 -7.79
N VAL A 18 -9.68 9.19 -8.45
CA VAL A 18 -8.79 8.01 -8.44
C VAL A 18 -7.35 8.35 -8.84
N PRO A 19 -7.06 8.95 -10.01
CA PRO A 19 -5.69 9.28 -10.38
C PRO A 19 -5.06 10.31 -9.43
N PHE A 20 -5.83 11.27 -8.92
CA PHE A 20 -5.34 12.23 -7.92
C PHE A 20 -4.94 11.55 -6.62
N THR A 21 -5.79 10.68 -6.07
CA THR A 21 -5.53 9.94 -4.83
C THR A 21 -4.33 9.01 -4.97
N ILE A 22 -4.20 8.29 -6.09
CA ILE A 22 -3.06 7.41 -6.33
C ILE A 22 -1.76 8.22 -6.44
N THR A 23 -1.77 9.31 -7.21
CA THR A 23 -0.60 10.20 -7.37
C THR A 23 -0.18 10.79 -6.03
N TYR A 24 -1.16 11.25 -5.23
CA TYR A 24 -0.89 11.78 -3.91
C TYR A 24 -0.37 10.71 -2.94
N GLY A 25 -0.89 9.47 -2.99
CA GLY A 25 -0.34 8.36 -2.21
C GLY A 25 1.11 8.04 -2.55
N ILE A 26 1.48 8.07 -3.84
CA ILE A 26 2.87 7.92 -4.29
C ILE A 26 3.74 9.08 -3.78
N TYR A 27 3.23 10.32 -3.85
CA TYR A 27 3.91 11.48 -3.29
C TYR A 27 4.20 11.33 -1.79
N VAL A 28 3.20 10.90 -1.00
CA VAL A 28 3.34 10.66 0.45
C VAL A 28 4.35 9.55 0.75
N LEU A 29 4.47 8.55 -0.14
CA LEU A 29 5.47 7.49 -0.02
C LEU A 29 6.88 8.03 -0.30
N CYS A 30 7.07 8.75 -1.41
CA CYS A 30 8.39 9.22 -1.83
C CYS A 30 8.95 10.35 -0.96
N LEU A 31 8.09 11.19 -0.38
CA LEU A 31 8.51 12.31 0.47
C LEU A 31 8.29 12.04 1.96
N GLY A 32 8.08 10.77 2.35
CA GLY A 32 7.85 10.38 3.75
C GLY A 32 8.97 10.79 4.70
N GLU A 33 10.21 10.84 4.22
CA GLU A 33 11.36 11.25 5.02
C GLU A 33 11.50 12.78 5.22
N PHE A 34 10.96 13.59 4.30
CA PHE A 34 11.10 15.05 4.30
C PHE A 34 9.85 15.78 4.81
N SER A 35 8.72 15.08 4.91
CA SER A 35 7.39 15.63 5.21
C SER A 35 6.67 14.73 6.21
N PRO A 36 5.68 15.23 6.98
CA PRO A 36 4.70 14.37 7.63
C PRO A 36 4.10 13.41 6.58
N GLY A 37 4.28 12.11 6.79
CA GLY A 37 4.12 11.15 5.71
C GLY A 37 4.50 9.71 6.08
N GLY A 38 4.72 8.92 5.04
CA GLY A 38 5.39 7.61 5.12
C GLY A 38 4.56 6.43 4.66
N GLY A 39 5.16 5.25 4.77
CA GLY A 39 4.62 4.00 4.19
C GLY A 39 3.19 3.66 4.61
N PHE A 40 2.83 3.84 5.88
CA PHE A 40 1.49 3.51 6.37
C PHE A 40 0.41 4.41 5.74
N GLN A 41 0.64 5.72 5.75
CA GLN A 41 -0.31 6.71 5.23
C GLN A 41 -0.44 6.61 3.70
N ALA A 42 0.69 6.39 3.02
CA ALA A 42 0.70 6.12 1.59
C ALA A 42 -0.10 4.85 1.26
N GLY A 43 0.14 3.74 1.97
CA GLY A 43 -0.61 2.50 1.78
C GLY A 43 -2.12 2.66 1.97
N ALA A 44 -2.52 3.44 2.98
CA ALA A 44 -3.93 3.78 3.20
C ALA A 44 -4.52 4.59 2.04
N LEU A 45 -3.85 5.64 1.57
CA LEU A 45 -4.30 6.45 0.42
C LEU A 45 -4.40 5.62 -0.86
N LEU A 46 -3.40 4.79 -1.14
CA LEU A 46 -3.41 3.90 -2.31
C LEU A 46 -4.58 2.91 -2.24
N SER A 47 -4.88 2.36 -1.06
CA SER A 47 -6.04 1.48 -0.87
C SER A 47 -7.37 2.20 -1.14
N VAL A 48 -7.49 3.48 -0.76
CA VAL A 48 -8.66 4.31 -1.07
C VAL A 48 -8.77 4.54 -2.58
N GLY A 49 -7.67 4.82 -3.26
CA GLY A 49 -7.65 4.93 -4.72
C GLY A 49 -8.16 3.66 -5.41
N VAL A 50 -7.73 2.48 -4.94
CA VAL A 50 -8.21 1.18 -5.45
C VAL A 50 -9.69 0.95 -5.13
N LEU A 51 -10.14 1.29 -3.92
CA LEU A 51 -11.56 1.18 -3.54
C LEU A 51 -12.44 2.07 -4.43
N LEU A 52 -12.06 3.33 -4.62
CA LEU A 52 -12.78 4.26 -5.50
C LEU A 52 -12.84 3.69 -6.91
N ALA A 53 -11.73 3.13 -7.44
CA ALA A 53 -11.72 2.46 -8.73
C ALA A 53 -12.69 1.27 -8.80
N ARG A 54 -12.78 0.45 -7.74
CA ARG A 54 -13.74 -0.67 -7.66
C ARG A 54 -15.20 -0.21 -7.61
N LEU A 55 -15.49 0.95 -7.04
CA LEU A 55 -16.85 1.51 -6.97
C LEU A 55 -17.39 1.92 -8.35
N ILE A 56 -16.54 2.54 -9.19
CA ILE A 56 -16.90 2.99 -10.55
C ILE A 56 -16.86 1.86 -11.59
N LEU A 57 -15.85 1.00 -11.55
CA LEU A 57 -15.59 0.00 -12.59
C LEU A 57 -16.13 -1.40 -12.24
N GLY A 58 -16.60 -1.60 -11.00
CA GLY A 58 -17.00 -2.90 -10.49
C GLY A 58 -15.80 -3.84 -10.24
N PHE A 59 -16.11 -5.09 -9.90
CA PHE A 59 -15.12 -6.11 -9.56
C PHE A 59 -14.32 -6.64 -10.77
N ASP A 60 -14.70 -6.35 -12.01
CA ASP A 60 -13.95 -6.73 -13.22
C ASP A 60 -12.74 -5.83 -13.53
N THR A 61 -12.36 -4.97 -12.59
CA THR A 61 -11.21 -4.07 -12.74
C THR A 61 -9.90 -4.86 -12.72
N LYS A 62 -8.98 -4.58 -13.66
CA LYS A 62 -7.64 -5.20 -13.74
C LYS A 62 -6.78 -5.05 -12.47
N PHE A 63 -7.13 -4.13 -11.59
CA PHE A 63 -6.46 -3.85 -10.30
C PHE A 63 -7.04 -4.66 -9.13
N ASN A 64 -7.93 -5.61 -9.40
CA ASN A 64 -8.63 -6.36 -8.36
C ASN A 64 -7.76 -7.50 -7.83
N VAL A 65 -6.99 -7.22 -6.78
CA VAL A 65 -6.34 -8.25 -5.95
C VAL A 65 -7.37 -8.74 -4.92
N LEU A 66 -7.70 -10.03 -4.96
CA LEU A 66 -8.76 -10.63 -4.15
C LEU A 66 -8.23 -11.71 -3.20
N GLY A 67 -8.83 -11.76 -2.01
CA GLY A 67 -8.76 -12.90 -1.07
C GLY A 67 -7.34 -13.37 -0.73
N LYS A 68 -6.98 -14.59 -1.13
CA LYS A 68 -5.68 -15.16 -0.77
C LYS A 68 -4.49 -14.35 -1.30
N THR A 69 -4.63 -13.74 -2.48
CA THR A 69 -3.55 -12.99 -3.11
C THR A 69 -3.23 -11.71 -2.35
N SER A 70 -4.24 -11.00 -1.81
CA SER A 70 -4.00 -9.79 -1.02
C SER A 70 -3.30 -10.14 0.29
N VAL A 71 -3.68 -11.23 0.97
CA VAL A 71 -2.97 -11.70 2.18
C VAL A 71 -1.51 -12.04 1.88
N VAL A 72 -1.24 -12.74 0.76
CA VAL A 72 0.13 -13.07 0.35
C VAL A 72 0.93 -11.80 0.09
N LEU A 73 0.37 -10.84 -0.67
CA LEU A 73 1.05 -9.58 -0.94
C LEU A 73 1.25 -8.73 0.32
N ALA A 74 0.33 -8.78 1.28
CA ALA A 74 0.54 -8.14 2.59
C ALA A 74 1.72 -8.77 3.34
N GLY A 75 1.82 -10.10 3.29
CA GLY A 75 2.96 -10.86 3.80
C GLY A 75 4.27 -10.52 3.08
N VAL A 76 4.25 -10.33 1.76
CA VAL A 76 5.41 -9.88 0.98
C VAL A 76 5.85 -8.48 1.43
N GLY A 77 4.91 -7.55 1.66
CA GLY A 77 5.23 -6.22 2.19
C GLY A 77 5.91 -6.29 3.57
N THR A 78 5.38 -7.13 4.46
CA THR A 78 5.98 -7.37 5.78
C THR A 78 7.35 -8.06 5.67
N PHE A 79 7.49 -8.99 4.73
CA PHE A 79 8.77 -9.64 4.44
C PHE A 79 9.81 -8.63 3.94
N LEU A 80 9.45 -7.68 3.07
CA LEU A 80 10.38 -6.62 2.62
C LEU A 80 10.89 -5.76 3.78
N TYR A 81 10.00 -5.38 4.72
CA TYR A 81 10.40 -4.70 5.96
C TYR A 81 11.39 -5.55 6.76
N ALA A 82 11.04 -6.82 7.03
CA ALA A 82 11.87 -7.72 7.81
C ALA A 82 13.23 -7.94 7.14
N PHE A 83 13.22 -8.23 5.84
CA PHE A 83 14.39 -8.50 5.02
C PHE A 83 15.36 -7.33 5.03
N THR A 84 14.86 -6.10 4.92
CA THR A 84 15.70 -4.89 5.00
C THR A 84 16.47 -4.82 6.31
N GLY A 85 15.83 -5.14 7.45
CA GLY A 85 16.53 -5.18 8.73
C GLY A 85 17.47 -6.39 8.87
N TRP A 86 17.12 -7.56 8.34
CA TRP A 86 18.04 -8.71 8.29
C TRP A 86 19.29 -8.42 7.45
N LEU A 87 19.16 -7.69 6.34
CA LEU A 87 20.30 -7.26 5.53
C LEU A 87 21.28 -6.41 6.33
N THR A 88 20.79 -5.50 7.17
CA THR A 88 21.68 -4.69 8.04
C THR A 88 22.44 -5.55 9.06
N LEU A 89 21.79 -6.58 9.63
CA LEU A 89 22.44 -7.52 10.56
C LEU A 89 23.50 -8.37 9.86
N PHE A 90 23.23 -8.88 8.66
CA PHE A 90 24.23 -9.61 7.87
C PHE A 90 25.42 -8.73 7.45
N GLY A 91 25.21 -7.42 7.35
CA GLY A 91 26.28 -6.44 7.15
C GLY A 91 27.13 -6.15 8.39
N GLY A 92 26.85 -6.80 9.53
CA GLY A 92 27.61 -6.63 10.78
C GLY A 92 27.04 -5.57 11.73
N ALA A 93 25.78 -5.14 11.53
CA ALA A 93 25.13 -4.24 12.48
C ALA A 93 24.95 -4.86 13.87
N ASP A 94 25.12 -4.03 14.89
CA ASP A 94 24.84 -4.40 16.28
C ASP A 94 23.33 -4.59 16.58
N PHE A 95 22.45 -3.99 15.77
CA PHE A 95 21.00 -4.04 15.95
C PHE A 95 20.22 -3.92 14.63
N PHE A 96 18.97 -4.37 14.65
CA PHE A 96 18.06 -4.42 13.51
C PHE A 96 17.75 -3.01 12.95
N LEU A 97 17.77 -2.87 11.62
CA LEU A 97 17.58 -1.60 10.89
C LEU A 97 18.65 -0.54 11.15
N ASN A 98 19.87 -0.97 11.49
CA ASN A 98 21.01 -0.07 11.48
C ASN A 98 21.49 0.15 10.03
N TYR A 99 20.94 1.17 9.38
CA TYR A 99 21.20 1.44 7.96
C TYR A 99 22.67 1.74 7.65
N ASN A 100 23.51 2.06 8.64
CA ASN A 100 24.96 2.27 8.44
C ASN A 100 25.69 1.01 7.92
N TYR A 101 25.10 -0.16 8.12
CA TYR A 101 25.66 -1.46 7.70
C TYR A 101 24.84 -2.09 6.57
N MET A 102 24.07 -1.29 5.82
CA MET A 102 23.39 -1.80 4.63
C MET A 102 24.44 -2.21 3.57
N PRO A 103 24.31 -3.36 2.91
CA PRO A 103 25.30 -3.83 1.94
C PRO A 103 25.49 -2.91 0.72
N ILE A 104 24.56 -1.98 0.48
CA ILE A 104 24.64 -0.98 -0.57
C ILE A 104 25.39 0.23 -0.03
N HIS A 105 26.65 0.37 -0.43
CA HIS A 105 27.50 1.48 -0.01
C HIS A 105 27.23 2.68 -0.91
N MET A 106 26.64 3.74 -0.35
CA MET A 106 26.47 5.04 -1.00
C MET A 106 27.26 6.08 -0.23
N GLU A 107 28.10 6.85 -0.92
CA GLU A 107 28.64 8.11 -0.39
C GLU A 107 27.76 9.24 -0.94
N PRO A 108 27.10 10.06 -0.11
CA PRO A 108 27.18 10.21 1.36
C PRO A 108 26.30 9.25 2.20
N GLN A 109 26.67 9.02 3.47
CA GLN A 109 25.95 8.11 4.40
C GLN A 109 24.47 8.48 4.65
N HIS A 110 24.10 9.74 4.48
CA HIS A 110 22.72 10.22 4.68
C HIS A 110 21.79 9.64 3.63
N GLU A 111 22.26 9.48 2.39
CA GLU A 111 21.50 8.90 1.28
C GLU A 111 21.25 7.40 1.49
N MET A 112 22.20 6.70 2.12
CA MET A 112 22.03 5.30 2.49
C MET A 112 20.93 5.13 3.56
N HIS A 113 20.87 6.05 4.52
CA HIS A 113 19.84 6.04 5.55
C HIS A 113 18.45 6.33 4.95
N ALA A 114 18.37 7.35 4.09
CA ALA A 114 17.17 7.69 3.32
C ALA A 114 16.64 6.51 2.51
N MET A 115 17.53 5.85 1.76
CA MET A 115 17.17 4.67 0.96
C MET A 115 16.71 3.49 1.84
N GLY A 116 17.36 3.26 2.98
CA GLY A 116 16.96 2.22 3.93
C GLY A 116 15.57 2.45 4.50
N ILE A 117 15.26 3.70 4.87
CA ILE A 117 13.91 4.12 5.28
C ILE A 117 12.92 3.92 4.13
N PHE A 118 13.24 4.41 2.93
CA PHE A 118 12.35 4.29 1.79
C PHE A 118 12.01 2.82 1.45
N LEU A 119 12.97 1.91 1.54
CA LEU A 119 12.75 0.46 1.34
C LEU A 119 11.76 -0.12 2.34
N ILE A 120 11.89 0.21 3.63
CA ILE A 120 10.94 -0.26 4.63
C ILE A 120 9.56 0.36 4.42
N GLU A 121 9.50 1.63 4.00
CA GLU A 121 8.23 2.32 3.74
C GLU A 121 7.49 1.72 2.55
N ILE A 122 8.18 1.29 1.50
CA ILE A 122 7.58 0.53 0.39
C ILE A 122 6.96 -0.77 0.92
N GLY A 123 7.70 -1.52 1.74
CA GLY A 123 7.20 -2.76 2.33
C GLY A 123 5.94 -2.54 3.19
N VAL A 124 5.97 -1.52 4.04
CA VAL A 124 4.83 -1.12 4.89
C VAL A 124 3.65 -0.66 4.03
N ALA A 125 3.87 0.15 2.99
CA ALA A 125 2.80 0.63 2.11
C ALA A 125 2.09 -0.51 1.40
N ILE A 126 2.83 -1.50 0.88
CA ILE A 126 2.25 -2.71 0.26
C ILE A 126 1.46 -3.50 1.30
N CYS A 127 2.03 -3.71 2.49
CA CYS A 127 1.37 -4.42 3.59
C CYS A 127 0.01 -3.80 3.95
N VAL A 128 0.02 -2.49 4.21
CA VAL A 128 -1.17 -1.74 4.62
C VAL A 128 -2.21 -1.72 3.49
N MET A 129 -1.79 -1.39 2.26
CA MET A 129 -2.69 -1.33 1.12
C MET A 129 -3.44 -2.66 0.92
N MET A 130 -2.70 -3.77 0.94
CA MET A 130 -3.27 -5.10 0.72
C MET A 130 -4.15 -5.56 1.88
N THR A 131 -3.78 -5.20 3.12
CA THR A 131 -4.58 -5.50 4.31
C THR A 131 -5.93 -4.80 4.27
N ILE A 132 -5.96 -3.50 3.93
CA ILE A 132 -7.22 -2.74 3.82
C ILE A 132 -8.09 -3.30 2.71
N ILE A 133 -7.51 -3.59 1.54
CA ILE A 133 -8.24 -4.22 0.43
C ILE A 133 -8.86 -5.55 0.86
N ASN A 134 -8.08 -6.42 1.53
CA ASN A 134 -8.58 -7.72 1.99
C ASN A 134 -9.69 -7.58 3.04
N LEU A 135 -9.56 -6.61 3.96
CA LEU A 135 -10.58 -6.33 4.97
C LEU A 135 -11.90 -5.92 4.32
N LEU A 136 -11.83 -5.03 3.32
CA LEU A 136 -13.00 -4.60 2.57
C LEU A 136 -13.66 -5.75 1.82
N ASP A 137 -12.87 -6.61 1.18
CA ASP A 137 -13.39 -7.79 0.50
C ASP A 137 -14.09 -8.74 1.48
N ALA A 138 -13.54 -8.92 2.68
CA ALA A 138 -14.16 -9.73 3.74
C ALA A 138 -15.49 -9.12 4.21
N ILE A 139 -15.56 -7.79 4.38
CA ILE A 139 -16.79 -7.08 4.78
C ILE A 139 -17.86 -7.20 3.69
N VAL A 140 -17.51 -6.96 2.43
CA VAL A 140 -18.45 -7.04 1.30
C VAL A 140 -18.97 -8.46 1.14
N LYS A 141 -18.09 -9.47 1.20
CA LYS A 141 -18.49 -10.87 1.10
C LYS A 141 -19.48 -11.26 2.20
N ARG A 142 -19.25 -10.80 3.43
CA ARG A 142 -20.17 -11.05 4.56
C ARG A 142 -21.53 -10.37 4.36
N GLY A 143 -21.54 -9.14 3.85
CA GLY A 143 -22.79 -8.42 3.55
C GLY A 143 -23.66 -9.10 2.49
N ASP A 144 -23.03 -9.72 1.48
CA ASP A 144 -23.69 -10.53 0.46
C ASP A 144 -24.27 -11.84 1.04
N GLU A 145 -23.55 -12.50 1.96
CA GLU A 145 -24.01 -13.73 2.63
C GLU A 145 -25.19 -13.49 3.59
N ASP A 146 -25.23 -12.33 4.26
CA ASP A 146 -26.30 -11.96 5.20
C ASP A 146 -27.57 -11.40 4.52
N GLY A 147 -27.61 -11.33 3.17
CA GLY A 147 -28.78 -10.86 2.41
C GLY A 147 -29.10 -9.37 2.55
N SER A 148 -28.19 -8.59 3.15
CA SER A 148 -28.38 -7.16 3.44
C SER A 148 -28.03 -6.21 2.28
N ALA A 149 -27.52 -6.75 1.17
CA ALA A 149 -26.98 -6.00 0.02
C ALA A 149 -27.79 -6.15 -1.29
N GLN A 150 -29.11 -6.39 -1.20
CA GLN A 150 -30.04 -6.25 -2.33
C GLN A 150 -30.85 -4.97 -2.23
#